data_AF-A0A5E7R246-F1
#
_entry.id   AF-A0A5E7R246-F1
#
_cell.length_a   1.000
_cell.length_b   1.000
_cell.length_c   1.000
_cell.angle_alpha   90.00
_cell.angle_beta   90.00
_cell.angle_gamma   90.00
#
_symmetry.space_group_name_H-M   'P 1'
#
loop_
_entity.id
_entity.type
_entity.pdbx_description
1 polymer ?
#
loop_
_entity_poly.entity_id
_entity_poly.type
_entity_poly.pdbx_seq_one_letter_code
_entity_poly.pdbx_strand_id
1 'polypeptide(L)'
;MHDKKKEDVSGPNRSNNVSPNILTAEQYEKMSKTAEIKTEVLTVKHALFQGYLTFDYWWENNGGLFYCYFKQYSISPLLGDISGDKANLHYSFDSLQWWGRDSPDDRKQDGGWYNVTDNERDKGGWVGANKHARVFARFAFDIFGPDPIVQNEVWFNY
;
A
#
# COMPACT_ATOMS: atom_id res chain seq x y z
N MET A 1 31.04 -22.41 35.95
CA MET A 1 29.73 -21.73 35.85
C MET A 1 29.82 -20.79 34.66
N HIS A 2 29.43 -21.27 33.47
CA HIS A 2 28.11 -21.06 32.85
C HIS A 2 27.82 -19.56 32.63
N ASP A 3 28.04 -19.04 31.41
CA ASP A 3 27.04 -18.89 30.32
C ASP A 3 26.10 -17.68 30.59
N LYS A 4 25.82 -16.70 29.73
CA LYS A 4 25.69 -16.65 28.26
C LYS A 4 25.98 -15.23 27.77
N LYS A 5 26.76 -15.10 26.69
CA LYS A 5 26.61 -13.96 25.77
C LYS A 5 25.23 -14.12 25.12
N LYS A 6 24.35 -13.12 25.25
CA LYS A 6 23.16 -13.02 24.41
C LYS A 6 23.64 -12.69 23.00
N GLU A 7 23.76 -13.71 22.17
CA GLU A 7 23.60 -13.56 20.72
C GLU A 7 22.16 -13.13 20.48
N ASP A 8 21.96 -11.86 20.18
CA ASP A 8 20.70 -11.42 19.60
C ASP A 8 20.81 -11.64 18.09
N VAL A 9 20.11 -12.68 17.66
CA VAL A 9 19.98 -13.12 16.28
C VAL A 9 19.12 -12.10 15.55
N SER A 10 19.72 -11.03 15.04
CA SER A 10 19.07 -10.25 14.00
C SER A 10 19.16 -11.05 12.70
N GLY A 11 18.01 -11.61 12.30
CA GLY A 11 17.83 -12.30 11.04
C GLY A 11 18.27 -11.45 9.84
N PRO A 12 18.41 -12.03 8.64
CA PRO A 12 18.95 -11.34 7.49
C PRO A 12 18.17 -10.06 7.24
N ASN A 13 18.82 -8.95 7.53
CA ASN A 13 18.40 -7.60 7.22
C ASN A 13 18.32 -7.54 5.69
N ARG A 14 17.12 -7.79 5.13
CA ARG A 14 16.84 -7.60 3.70
C ARG A 14 16.80 -6.10 3.40
N SER A 15 17.90 -5.39 3.68
CA SER A 15 18.14 -4.06 3.14
C SER A 15 18.67 -4.22 1.71
N ASN A 16 17.89 -4.85 0.83
CA ASN A 16 18.10 -4.66 -0.59
C ASN A 16 17.52 -3.29 -0.92
N ASN A 17 18.32 -2.25 -0.67
CA ASN A 17 18.14 -0.89 -1.18
C ASN A 17 18.32 -0.89 -2.70
N VAL A 18 17.46 -1.62 -3.40
CA VAL A 18 17.19 -1.36 -4.81
C VAL A 18 16.26 -0.16 -4.77
N SER A 19 16.67 0.96 -5.39
CA SER A 19 15.75 2.09 -5.56
C SER A 19 14.44 1.54 -6.12
N PRO A 20 13.30 1.79 -5.48
CA PRO A 20 12.03 1.24 -5.93
C PRO A 20 11.86 1.62 -7.41
N ASN A 21 11.41 0.67 -8.21
CA ASN A 21 11.11 0.90 -9.62
C ASN A 21 9.90 1.84 -9.70
N ILE A 22 10.13 3.15 -9.57
CA ILE A 22 9.09 4.17 -9.50
C ILE A 22 8.55 4.43 -10.91
N LEU A 23 7.24 4.56 -10.99
CA LEU A 23 6.53 4.99 -12.18
C LEU A 23 6.18 6.48 -12.03
N THR A 24 6.65 7.34 -12.93
CA THR A 24 6.20 8.74 -12.96
C THR A 24 4.79 8.86 -13.53
N ALA A 25 4.10 9.97 -13.26
CA ALA A 25 2.78 10.24 -13.83
C ALA A 25 2.77 10.19 -15.37
N GLU A 26 3.82 10.70 -16.02
CA GLU A 26 3.98 10.64 -17.48
C GLU A 26 4.17 9.21 -18.00
N GLN A 27 4.95 8.40 -17.28
CA GLN A 27 5.13 6.97 -17.62
C GLN A 27 3.82 6.22 -17.46
N TYR A 28 3.11 6.45 -16.36
CA TYR A 28 1.77 5.93 -16.14
C TYR A 28 0.82 6.33 -17.27
N GLU A 29 0.74 7.60 -17.64
CA GLU A 29 -0.15 8.09 -18.70
C GLU A 29 0.20 7.50 -20.07
N LYS A 30 1.50 7.29 -20.34
CA LYS A 30 1.94 6.66 -21.59
C LYS A 30 1.60 5.18 -21.62
N MET A 31 1.88 4.44 -20.54
CA MET A 31 1.69 2.99 -20.47
C MET A 31 0.21 2.61 -20.38
N SER A 32 -0.58 3.41 -19.67
CA SER A 32 -2.04 3.22 -19.54
C SER A 32 -2.81 3.32 -20.85
N LYS A 33 -2.24 3.95 -21.89
CA LYS A 33 -2.86 4.02 -23.22
C LYS A 33 -2.77 2.71 -24.01
N THR A 34 -1.82 1.84 -23.66
CA THR A 34 -1.53 0.61 -24.40
C THR A 34 -1.76 -0.65 -23.59
N ALA A 35 -1.69 -0.57 -22.26
CA ALA A 35 -1.93 -1.69 -21.37
C ALA A 35 -3.42 -1.88 -21.09
N GLU A 36 -3.85 -3.13 -20.88
CA GLU A 36 -5.16 -3.43 -20.29
C GLU A 36 -5.09 -3.14 -18.79
N ILE A 37 -5.43 -1.90 -18.42
CA ILE A 37 -5.48 -1.49 -17.01
C ILE A 37 -6.77 -1.99 -16.36
N LYS A 38 -6.61 -2.56 -15.15
CA LYS A 38 -7.70 -2.89 -14.25
C LYS A 38 -7.62 -2.00 -13.02
N THR A 39 -8.78 -1.47 -12.61
CA THR A 39 -8.91 -0.68 -11.38
C THR A 39 -9.54 -1.55 -10.31
N GLU A 40 -8.96 -1.53 -9.11
CA GLU A 40 -9.43 -2.28 -7.96
C GLU A 40 -9.56 -1.38 -6.73
N VAL A 41 -10.34 -1.87 -5.77
CA VAL A 41 -10.51 -1.22 -4.46
C VAL A 41 -10.20 -2.23 -3.37
N LEU A 42 -9.11 -1.97 -2.65
CA LEU A 42 -8.84 -2.69 -1.42
C LEU A 42 -9.67 -2.08 -0.30
N THR A 43 -10.50 -2.89 0.36
CA THR A 43 -11.31 -2.45 1.50
C THR A 43 -10.74 -3.03 2.79
N VAL A 44 -10.54 -2.19 3.80
CA VAL A 44 -10.11 -2.58 5.14
C VAL A 44 -11.18 -2.17 6.14
N LYS A 45 -11.61 -3.08 7.01
CA LYS A 45 -12.72 -2.85 7.94
C LYS A 45 -12.30 -3.05 9.39
N HIS A 46 -12.59 -2.06 10.21
CA HIS A 46 -12.55 -2.10 11.66
C HIS A 46 -13.99 -1.93 12.21
N ALA A 47 -14.20 -2.15 13.51
CA ALA A 47 -15.52 -1.96 14.13
C ALA A 47 -16.02 -0.51 14.02
N LEU A 48 -15.11 0.46 14.01
CA LEU A 48 -15.42 1.90 14.01
C LEU A 48 -15.18 2.60 12.67
N PHE A 49 -14.35 2.03 11.80
CA PHE A 49 -13.95 2.66 10.54
C PHE A 49 -13.91 1.67 9.40
N GLN A 50 -14.05 2.21 8.20
CA GLN A 50 -13.84 1.50 6.95
C GLN A 50 -12.90 2.32 6.06
N GLY A 51 -11.75 1.73 5.74
CA GLY A 51 -10.76 2.29 4.83
C GLY A 51 -10.91 1.69 3.43
N TYR A 52 -10.71 2.53 2.42
CA TYR A 52 -10.68 2.16 1.02
C TYR A 52 -9.39 2.67 0.39
N LEU A 53 -8.79 1.87 -0.47
CA LEU A 53 -7.64 2.24 -1.28
C LEU A 53 -7.91 1.83 -2.73
N THR A 54 -7.99 2.81 -3.64
CA THR A 54 -8.13 2.59 -5.07
C THR A 54 -6.77 2.55 -5.74
N PHE A 55 -6.58 1.60 -6.64
CA PHE A 55 -5.36 1.47 -7.41
C PHE A 55 -5.65 0.88 -8.79
N ASP A 56 -4.79 1.23 -9.73
CA ASP A 56 -4.73 0.61 -11.04
C ASP A 56 -3.60 -0.42 -11.05
N TYR A 57 -3.80 -1.51 -11.76
CA TYR A 57 -2.76 -2.51 -12.00
C TYR A 57 -2.86 -3.08 -13.41
N TRP A 58 -1.72 -3.59 -13.89
CA TRP A 58 -1.63 -4.32 -15.15
C TRP A 58 -0.38 -5.20 -15.15
N TRP A 59 -0.33 -6.08 -16.15
CA TRP A 59 0.79 -7.01 -16.34
C TRP A 59 1.49 -6.72 -17.66
N GLU A 60 2.81 -6.90 -17.65
CA GLU A 60 3.61 -6.91 -18.88
C GLU A 60 4.51 -8.15 -18.93
N ASN A 61 5.20 -8.34 -20.07
CA ASN A 61 6.13 -9.44 -20.28
C ASN A 61 5.53 -10.82 -19.95
N ASN A 62 4.28 -11.07 -20.38
CA ASN A 62 3.57 -12.32 -20.17
C ASN A 62 3.47 -12.71 -18.68
N GLY A 63 3.21 -11.71 -17.82
CA GLY A 63 3.14 -11.85 -16.37
C GLY A 63 4.48 -11.79 -15.65
N GLY A 64 5.56 -11.48 -16.38
CA GLY A 64 6.92 -11.28 -15.84
C GLY A 64 7.08 -9.99 -15.04
N LEU A 65 6.23 -8.99 -15.28
CA LEU A 65 6.19 -7.73 -14.54
C LEU A 65 4.77 -7.43 -14.07
N PHE A 66 4.65 -7.00 -12.83
CA PHE A 66 3.41 -6.47 -12.25
C PHE A 66 3.58 -4.98 -11.98
N TYR A 67 2.68 -4.19 -12.54
CA TYR A 67 2.64 -2.75 -12.35
C TYR A 67 1.47 -2.40 -11.45
N CYS A 68 1.68 -1.45 -10.54
CA CYS A 68 0.64 -0.96 -9.66
C CYS A 68 0.78 0.55 -9.41
N TYR A 69 -0.36 1.23 -9.40
CA TYR A 69 -0.46 2.68 -9.23
C TYR A 69 -1.62 3.03 -8.31
N PHE A 70 -1.30 3.47 -7.09
CA PHE A 70 -2.26 3.90 -6.08
C PHE A 70 -2.78 5.31 -6.40
N LYS A 71 -4.10 5.48 -6.29
CA LYS A 71 -4.78 6.72 -6.71
C LYS A 71 -5.32 7.47 -5.52
N GLN A 72 -6.33 6.91 -4.88
CA GLN A 72 -7.08 7.58 -3.85
C GLN A 72 -7.33 6.68 -2.65
N TYR A 73 -7.55 7.31 -1.51
CA TYR A 73 -8.05 6.66 -0.31
C TYR A 73 -9.33 7.35 0.17
N SER A 74 -10.11 6.63 0.94
CA SER A 74 -11.19 7.17 1.77
C SER A 74 -11.20 6.41 3.09
N ILE A 75 -11.40 7.13 4.19
CA ILE A 75 -11.59 6.53 5.52
C ILE A 75 -12.92 7.06 6.03
N SER A 76 -13.89 6.16 6.16
CA SER A 76 -15.25 6.49 6.58
C SER A 76 -15.48 5.99 8.01
N PRO A 77 -15.91 6.85 8.95
CA PRO A 77 -16.38 6.40 10.24
C PRO A 77 -17.70 5.63 10.07
N LEU A 78 -17.85 4.51 10.77
CA LEU A 78 -19.03 3.65 10.72
C LEU A 78 -20.09 4.03 11.78
N LEU A 79 -19.70 4.75 12.82
CA LEU A 79 -20.56 5.13 13.94
C LEU A 79 -20.42 6.63 14.24
N GLY A 80 -21.37 7.45 13.74
CA GLY A 80 -21.51 8.87 14.10
C GLY A 80 -20.26 9.74 13.88
N ASP A 81 -20.21 10.88 14.59
CA ASP A 81 -19.11 11.87 14.57
C ASP A 81 -17.85 11.39 15.33
N ILE A 82 -17.48 10.11 15.20
CA ILE A 82 -16.15 9.66 15.63
C ILE A 82 -15.17 10.10 14.55
N SER A 83 -14.79 11.37 14.58
CA SER A 83 -13.66 11.89 13.82
C SER A 83 -12.40 11.68 14.64
N GLY A 84 -11.54 10.75 14.19
CA GLY A 84 -10.13 10.88 14.52
C GLY A 84 -9.53 11.97 13.64
N ASP A 85 -8.64 12.80 14.18
CA ASP A 85 -8.11 13.95 13.44
C ASP A 85 -7.28 13.48 12.22
N LYS A 86 -6.60 12.32 12.34
CA LYS A 86 -5.59 11.85 11.39
C LYS A 86 -5.51 10.33 11.31
N ALA A 87 -4.90 9.79 10.26
CA ALA A 87 -4.60 8.37 10.16
C ALA A 87 -3.29 8.18 9.40
N ASN A 88 -2.67 7.01 9.57
CA ASN A 88 -1.57 6.56 8.73
C ASN A 88 -2.04 5.45 7.79
N LEU A 89 -1.59 5.53 6.55
CA LEU A 89 -1.83 4.53 5.52
C LEU A 89 -0.49 3.99 5.03
N HIS A 90 -0.28 2.70 5.22
CA HIS A 90 0.76 1.95 4.53
C HIS A 90 0.16 1.25 3.31
N TYR A 91 0.83 1.36 2.17
CA TYR A 91 0.39 0.74 0.92
C TYR A 91 1.60 0.18 0.17
N SER A 92 1.48 -1.05 -0.29
CA SER A 92 2.57 -1.77 -0.93
C SER A 92 2.06 -2.81 -1.92
N PHE A 93 2.96 -3.27 -2.78
CA PHE A 93 2.75 -4.45 -3.61
C PHE A 93 4.05 -5.21 -3.77
N ASP A 94 3.94 -6.53 -3.87
CA ASP A 94 5.11 -7.39 -3.89
C ASP A 94 4.89 -8.72 -4.61
N SER A 95 6.02 -9.28 -5.02
CA SER A 95 6.15 -10.63 -5.59
C SER A 95 7.59 -11.11 -5.36
N LEU A 96 8.43 -11.13 -6.40
CA LEU A 96 9.87 -11.39 -6.28
C LEU A 96 10.63 -10.17 -5.74
N GLN A 97 10.03 -8.99 -5.87
CA GLN A 97 10.50 -7.70 -5.38
C GLN A 97 9.39 -7.03 -4.58
N TRP A 98 9.74 -6.06 -3.75
CA TRP A 98 8.79 -5.30 -2.93
C TRP A 98 8.84 -3.83 -3.28
N TRP A 99 7.67 -3.20 -3.34
CA TRP A 99 7.49 -1.75 -3.44
C TRP A 99 6.48 -1.31 -2.38
N GLY A 100 6.75 -0.25 -1.64
CA GLY A 100 5.79 0.28 -0.69
C GLY A 100 6.17 1.62 -0.08
N ARG A 101 5.17 2.25 0.54
CA ARG A 101 5.23 3.57 1.14
C ARG A 101 4.34 3.65 2.38
N ASP A 102 4.76 4.49 3.31
CA ASP A 102 3.93 4.98 4.41
C ASP A 102 3.51 6.41 4.09
N SER A 103 2.24 6.73 4.33
CA SER A 103 1.77 8.11 4.27
C SER A 103 2.30 8.90 5.46
N PRO A 104 2.36 10.24 5.35
CA PRO A 104 2.40 11.11 6.51
C PRO A 104 1.24 10.84 7.47
N ASP A 105 1.41 11.27 8.72
CA ASP A 105 0.39 11.22 9.78
C ASP A 105 -0.57 12.42 9.66
N ASP A 106 -1.41 12.37 8.65
CA ASP A 106 -2.34 13.46 8.29
C ASP A 106 -3.54 13.01 7.43
N ARG A 107 -3.76 11.69 7.28
CA ARG A 107 -4.83 11.20 6.40
C ARG A 107 -6.20 11.48 7.02
N LYS A 108 -7.12 12.01 6.22
CA LYS A 108 -8.45 12.43 6.67
C LYS A 108 -9.38 11.24 6.86
N GLN A 109 -10.22 11.33 7.90
CA GLN A 109 -11.17 10.29 8.31
C GLN A 109 -12.63 10.76 8.25
N ASP A 110 -12.97 11.52 7.21
CA ASP A 110 -14.29 12.17 7.05
C ASP A 110 -15.17 11.52 5.95
N GLY A 111 -14.74 10.37 5.41
CA GLY A 111 -15.40 9.68 4.30
C GLY A 111 -15.13 10.29 2.92
N GLY A 112 -14.48 11.45 2.83
CA GLY A 112 -14.04 12.04 1.57
C GLY A 112 -13.01 11.19 0.83
N TRP A 113 -12.95 11.35 -0.49
CA TRP A 113 -11.92 10.74 -1.33
C TRP A 113 -10.75 11.70 -1.54
N TYR A 114 -9.54 11.23 -1.24
CA TYR A 114 -8.32 12.02 -1.29
C TYR A 114 -7.22 11.28 -2.02
N ASN A 115 -6.31 12.00 -2.66
CA ASN A 115 -5.14 11.38 -3.28
C ASN A 115 -4.26 10.72 -2.21
N VAL A 116 -3.72 9.54 -2.52
CA VAL A 116 -2.85 8.79 -1.59
C VAL A 116 -1.60 9.58 -1.23
N THR A 117 -1.08 10.37 -2.17
CA THR A 117 0.07 11.27 -1.99
C THR A 117 0.02 12.37 -3.05
N ASP A 118 0.58 13.53 -2.72
CA ASP A 118 0.81 14.63 -3.67
C ASP A 118 2.13 14.47 -4.45
N ASN A 119 3.00 13.56 -4.00
CA ASN A 119 4.25 13.24 -4.67
C ASN A 119 4.05 12.07 -5.64
N GLU A 120 4.09 12.34 -6.95
CA GLU A 120 3.94 11.33 -8.00
C GLU A 120 4.93 10.16 -7.86
N ARG A 121 6.11 10.38 -7.27
CA ARG A 121 7.10 9.31 -7.05
C ARG A 121 6.69 8.27 -6.01
N ASP A 122 5.65 8.58 -5.23
CA ASP A 122 5.16 7.75 -4.15
C ASP A 122 3.81 7.10 -4.51
N LYS A 123 3.36 7.19 -5.77
CA LYS A 123 2.08 6.60 -6.20
C LYS A 123 2.21 5.18 -6.72
N GLY A 124 3.37 4.74 -7.18
CA GLY A 124 3.47 3.38 -7.69
C GLY A 124 4.74 3.08 -8.46
N GLY A 125 4.71 1.94 -9.14
CA GLY A 125 5.90 1.34 -9.71
C GLY A 125 5.64 0.00 -10.36
N TRP A 126 6.71 -0.78 -10.49
CA TRP A 126 6.62 -2.16 -10.91
C TRP A 126 7.51 -3.09 -10.10
N VAL A 127 7.11 -4.35 -10.02
CA VAL A 127 7.92 -5.41 -9.44
C VAL A 127 8.09 -6.53 -10.46
N GLY A 128 9.27 -7.15 -10.44
CA GLY A 128 9.44 -8.46 -11.05
C GLY A 128 8.43 -9.43 -10.44
N ALA A 129 7.62 -10.04 -11.29
CA ALA A 129 6.57 -10.95 -10.89
C ALA A 129 6.67 -12.25 -11.70
N ASN A 130 6.32 -13.37 -11.09
CA ASN A 130 6.25 -14.64 -11.80
C ASN A 130 4.78 -15.05 -11.92
N LYS A 131 3.99 -14.24 -12.65
CA LYS A 131 2.54 -14.40 -12.84
C LYS A 131 1.70 -14.32 -11.56
N HIS A 132 2.29 -13.85 -10.47
CA HIS A 132 1.65 -13.74 -9.17
C HIS A 132 2.16 -12.51 -8.43
N ALA A 133 1.26 -11.71 -7.87
CA ALA A 133 1.60 -10.52 -7.11
C ALA A 133 0.55 -10.22 -6.04
N ARG A 134 0.98 -9.61 -4.94
CA ARG A 134 0.11 -9.12 -3.86
C ARG A 134 0.03 -7.61 -3.90
N VAL A 135 -1.14 -7.06 -3.63
CA VAL A 135 -1.31 -5.67 -3.19
C VAL A 135 -1.81 -5.68 -1.75
N PHE A 136 -1.19 -4.86 -0.90
CA PHE A 136 -1.44 -4.81 0.53
C PHE A 136 -1.68 -3.37 0.99
N ALA A 137 -2.63 -3.20 1.92
CA ALA A 137 -2.76 -1.94 2.65
C ALA A 137 -3.00 -2.16 4.13
N ARG A 138 -2.49 -1.23 4.94
CA ARG A 138 -2.71 -1.17 6.38
C ARG A 138 -3.05 0.26 6.77
N PHE A 139 -4.12 0.41 7.51
CA PHE A 139 -4.56 1.66 8.11
C PHE A 139 -4.30 1.60 9.61
N ALA A 140 -3.69 2.65 10.16
CA ALA A 140 -3.69 2.95 11.59
C ALA A 140 -4.58 4.17 11.78
N PHE A 141 -5.71 3.98 12.46
CA PHE A 141 -6.65 5.07 12.69
C PHE A 141 -6.31 5.76 14.02
N ASP A 142 -6.06 7.07 14.00
CA ASP A 142 -5.91 7.82 15.25
C ASP A 142 -7.30 7.93 15.89
N ILE A 143 -7.43 7.43 17.11
CA ILE A 143 -8.61 7.60 17.95
C ILE A 143 -8.21 7.89 19.38
N PHE A 144 -9.15 8.37 20.20
CA PHE A 144 -8.94 8.46 21.63
C PHE A 144 -8.64 7.07 22.24
N GLY A 145 -7.37 6.79 22.55
CA GLY A 145 -6.91 5.52 23.09
C GLY A 145 -5.80 4.88 22.24
N PRO A 146 -5.67 3.55 22.25
CA PRO A 146 -4.77 2.84 21.35
C PRO A 146 -5.28 2.87 19.90
N ASP A 147 -4.42 3.26 18.98
CA ASP A 147 -4.74 3.30 17.54
C ASP A 147 -5.05 1.89 17.00
N PRO A 148 -6.28 1.63 16.52
CA PRO A 148 -6.57 0.38 15.86
C PRO A 148 -5.84 0.31 14.53
N ILE A 149 -5.01 -0.73 14.39
CA ILE A 149 -4.31 -1.07 13.16
C ILE A 149 -5.06 -2.20 12.48
N VAL A 150 -5.51 -1.97 11.25
CA VAL A 150 -6.18 -2.98 10.42
C VAL A 150 -5.55 -3.04 9.04
N GLN A 151 -5.57 -4.21 8.45
CA GLN A 151 -4.94 -4.45 7.16
C GLN A 151 -5.75 -5.40 6.30
N ASN A 152 -5.53 -5.34 4.99
CA ASN A 152 -6.03 -6.31 4.04
C ASN A 152 -5.02 -6.50 2.90
N GLU A 153 -5.20 -7.57 2.15
CA GLU A 153 -4.43 -7.87 0.95
C GLU A 153 -5.28 -8.56 -0.10
N VAL A 154 -4.87 -8.41 -1.35
CA VAL A 154 -5.45 -9.13 -2.48
C VAL A 154 -4.31 -9.68 -3.34
N TRP A 155 -4.51 -10.90 -3.83
CA TRP A 155 -3.57 -11.60 -4.68
C TRP A 155 -4.09 -11.65 -6.12
N PHE A 156 -3.20 -11.35 -7.06
CA PHE A 156 -3.50 -11.34 -8.49
C PHE A 156 -2.67 -12.42 -9.19
N ASN A 157 -3.30 -13.05 -10.18
CA ASN A 157 -2.65 -13.98 -11.11
C ASN A 157 -2.79 -13.44 -12.54
N TYR A 158 -1.78 -13.71 -13.40
CA TYR A 158 -1.78 -13.36 -14.82
C TYR A 158 -2.60 -14.34 -15.66
#